data_AF-A0A383WBN3-F1
#
_entry.id   AF-A0A383WBN3-F1
#
_cell.length_a   1.000
_cell.length_b   1.000
_cell.length_c   1.000
_cell.angle_alpha   90.00
_cell.angle_beta   90.00
_cell.angle_gamma   90.00
#
_symmetry.space_group_name_H-M   'P 1'
#
loop_
_entity.id
_entity.type
_entity.pdbx_description
1 polymer ?
#
loop_
_entity_poly.entity_id
_entity_poly.type
_entity_poly.pdbx_seq_one_letter_code
_entity_poly.pdbx_strand_id
1 'polypeptide(L)'
;MERGIVKRWLKQEGELCQEYDLVLEVETETLVEEAYRLDDFAGKVTLLIEANEEAWLAKQLVPEGSELPVGKPVALLCEEQDQLQQAAQQAAAVAGVRSVYDHEAESGQSVRTLVWQSYLKESNKESGGCM
;
A
#
# COMPACT_ATOMS: atom_id res chain seq x y z
N MET A 1 -11.34 -3.34 -7.90
CA MET A 1 -10.56 -2.12 -7.68
C MET A 1 -9.11 -2.49 -7.87
N GLU A 2 -8.43 -1.87 -8.82
CA GLU A 2 -7.08 -2.27 -9.24
C GLU A 2 -6.02 -1.19 -8.93
N ARG A 3 -6.46 0.04 -8.59
CA ARG A 3 -5.62 1.23 -8.37
C ARG A 3 -6.33 2.25 -7.48
N GLY A 4 -5.56 2.91 -6.62
CA GLY A 4 -5.98 4.10 -5.86
C GLY A 4 -5.12 5.32 -6.20
N ILE A 5 -5.38 6.45 -5.57
CA ILE A 5 -4.58 7.69 -5.65
C ILE A 5 -4.01 7.97 -4.26
N VAL A 6 -2.71 8.26 -4.18
CA VAL A 6 -2.09 8.76 -2.94
C VAL A 6 -2.69 10.12 -2.63
N LYS A 7 -3.60 10.19 -1.67
CA LYS A 7 -4.30 11.43 -1.33
C LYS A 7 -3.44 12.30 -0.43
N ARG A 8 -2.85 11.70 0.60
CA ARG A 8 -2.06 12.40 1.60
C ARG A 8 -1.15 11.48 2.39
N TRP A 9 0.11 11.88 2.59
CA TRP A 9 0.99 11.29 3.60
C TRP A 9 0.70 11.89 4.98
N LEU A 10 0.50 11.02 5.96
CA LEU A 10 0.25 11.39 7.35
C LEU A 10 1.53 11.32 8.21
N LYS A 11 2.55 10.62 7.70
CA LYS A 11 3.90 10.49 8.28
C LYS A 11 4.96 10.99 7.31
N GLN A 12 6.05 11.55 7.83
CA GLN A 12 7.16 12.08 7.02
C GLN A 12 8.38 11.16 7.00
N GLU A 13 9.21 11.27 5.95
CA GLU A 13 10.50 10.58 5.90
C GLU A 13 11.36 10.94 7.13
N GLY A 14 11.91 9.92 7.79
CA GLY A 14 12.64 10.04 9.06
C GLY A 14 11.79 10.02 10.32
N GLU A 15 10.46 9.89 10.21
CA GLU A 15 9.56 9.80 11.36
C GLU A 15 9.40 8.34 11.84
N LEU A 16 9.22 8.16 13.15
CA LEU A 16 8.83 6.89 13.75
C LEU A 16 7.32 6.66 13.54
N CYS A 17 6.98 5.51 12.96
CA CYS A 17 5.62 4.99 12.91
C CYS A 17 5.47 3.96 14.02
N GLN A 18 4.54 4.18 14.95
CA GLN A 18 4.16 3.15 15.92
C GLN A 18 3.19 2.15 15.27
N GLU A 19 3.07 0.96 15.85
CA GLU A 19 2.03 0.01 15.47
C GLU A 19 0.65 0.70 15.48
N TYR A 20 -0.12 0.53 14.41
CA TYR A 20 -1.43 1.14 14.17
C TYR A 20 -1.42 2.66 13.90
N ASP A 21 -0.26 3.32 13.81
CA ASP A 21 -0.21 4.71 13.35
C ASP A 21 -0.72 4.80 11.91
N LEU A 22 -1.52 5.82 11.62
CA LEU A 22 -1.95 6.12 10.26
C LEU A 22 -0.78 6.74 9.48
N VAL A 23 -0.43 6.11 8.36
CA VAL A 23 0.73 6.50 7.54
C VAL A 23 0.31 7.19 6.24
N LEU A 24 -0.75 6.71 5.59
CA LEU A 24 -1.14 7.15 4.25
C LEU A 24 -2.66 7.14 4.06
N GLU A 25 -3.20 8.20 3.46
CA GLU A 25 -4.56 8.22 2.88
C GLU A 25 -4.50 7.83 1.40
N VAL A 26 -5.29 6.84 1.01
CA VAL A 26 -5.48 6.44 -0.40
C VAL A 26 -6.91 6.71 -0.81
N GLU A 27 -7.11 7.55 -1.82
CA GLU A 27 -8.41 7.79 -2.41
C GLU A 27 -8.70 6.77 -3.51
N THR A 28 -9.93 6.29 -3.54
CA THR A 28 -10.37 5.25 -4.47
C THR A 28 -11.71 5.61 -5.07
N GLU A 29 -11.89 5.28 -6.34
CA GLU A 29 -13.19 5.37 -7.00
C GLU A 29 -13.71 3.93 -7.13
N THR A 30 -14.71 3.57 -6.32
CA THR A 30 -15.26 2.22 -6.33
C THR A 30 -16.07 1.97 -7.60
N LEU A 31 -15.71 0.94 -8.37
CA LEU A 31 -16.64 0.31 -9.31
C LEU A 31 -17.58 -0.62 -8.53
N VAL A 32 -18.72 -0.02 -8.21
CA VAL A 32 -20.08 -0.56 -8.09
C VAL A 32 -20.30 -1.94 -8.75
N GLU A 33 -19.94 -3.05 -8.11
CA GLU A 33 -20.75 -4.28 -8.32
C GLU A 33 -21.81 -4.43 -7.21
N GLU A 34 -21.73 -3.63 -6.13
CA GLU A 34 -22.69 -3.65 -5.01
C GLU A 34 -23.38 -2.31 -4.72
N ALA A 35 -23.11 -1.25 -5.49
CA ALA A 35 -23.97 -0.05 -5.50
C ALA A 35 -25.27 -0.26 -6.32
N TYR A 36 -25.72 -1.52 -6.45
CA TYR A 36 -27.07 -1.92 -6.89
C TYR A 36 -28.13 -1.68 -5.79
N ARG A 37 -27.94 -0.68 -4.93
CA ARG A 37 -29.04 -0.09 -4.16
C ARG A 37 -29.44 1.15 -4.94
N LEU A 38 -30.65 1.12 -5.50
CA LEU A 38 -31.18 2.00 -6.54
C LEU A 38 -31.20 3.52 -6.23
N ASP A 39 -30.68 3.96 -5.09
CA ASP A 39 -30.69 5.35 -4.65
C ASP A 39 -29.31 5.75 -4.07
N ASP A 40 -28.42 6.18 -4.97
CA ASP A 40 -27.20 7.00 -4.78
C ASP A 40 -26.24 6.73 -3.60
N PHE A 41 -25.07 6.15 -3.90
CA PHE A 41 -23.79 6.88 -3.92
C PHE A 41 -22.65 5.95 -4.36
N ALA A 42 -22.10 6.18 -5.56
CA ALA A 42 -20.86 5.56 -6.02
C ALA A 42 -19.78 6.65 -6.12
N GLY A 43 -19.30 7.11 -4.97
CA GLY A 43 -18.33 8.20 -4.89
C GLY A 43 -16.91 7.76 -4.58
N LYS A 44 -16.08 8.77 -4.30
CA LYS A 44 -14.72 8.62 -3.81
C LYS A 44 -14.74 8.10 -2.37
N VAL A 45 -13.93 7.10 -2.09
CA VAL A 45 -13.70 6.56 -0.74
C VAL A 45 -12.25 6.85 -0.36
N THR A 46 -12.03 7.37 0.84
CA THR A 46 -10.67 7.48 1.40
C THR A 46 -10.43 6.27 2.29
N LEU A 47 -9.43 5.47 1.93
CA LEU A 47 -8.88 4.39 2.74
C LEU A 47 -7.70 4.92 3.55
N LEU A 48 -7.57 4.40 4.77
CA LEU A 48 -6.46 4.74 5.67
C LEU A 48 -5.54 3.52 5.76
N ILE A 49 -4.25 3.73 5.53
CA ILE A 49 -3.22 2.71 5.69
C ILE A 49 -2.52 2.92 7.03
N GLU A 50 -2.51 1.88 7.83
CA GLU A 50 -1.83 1.82 9.12
C GLU A 50 -0.47 1.13 9.02
N ALA A 51 0.44 1.50 9.92
CA ALA A 51 1.67 0.75 10.15
C ALA A 51 1.35 -0.57 10.87
N ASN A 52 1.89 -1.69 10.38
CA ASN A 52 1.64 -3.00 10.98
C ASN A 52 2.49 -3.29 12.22
N GLU A 53 3.55 -2.51 12.43
CA GLU A 53 4.52 -2.65 13.51
C GLU A 53 5.32 -1.35 13.64
N GLU A 54 6.10 -1.22 14.72
CA GLU A 54 6.99 -0.09 14.92
C GLU A 54 8.14 -0.10 13.90
N ALA A 55 8.30 1.02 13.17
CA ALA A 55 9.40 1.20 12.22
C ALA A 55 9.61 2.69 11.86
N TRP A 56 10.79 3.02 11.34
CA TRP A 56 11.11 4.35 10.81
C TRP A 56 10.78 4.46 9.32
N LEU A 57 10.10 5.54 8.93
CA LEU A 57 9.77 5.80 7.52
C LEU A 57 11.00 6.27 6.74
N ALA A 58 11.72 5.34 6.11
CA ALA A 58 12.95 5.64 5.39
C ALA A 58 12.71 6.38 4.07
N LYS A 59 11.70 5.97 3.30
CA LYS A 59 11.43 6.56 1.98
C LYS A 59 9.96 6.45 1.58
N GLN A 60 9.37 7.54 1.10
CA GLN A 60 8.11 7.52 0.38
C GLN A 60 8.42 7.23 -1.10
N LEU A 61 7.82 6.18 -1.64
CA LEU A 61 8.07 5.72 -3.01
C LEU A 61 7.10 6.31 -4.03
N VAL A 62 5.94 6.78 -3.56
CA VAL A 62 4.86 7.29 -4.41
C VAL A 62 4.44 8.69 -3.92
N PRO A 63 4.54 9.73 -4.76
CA PRO A 63 4.18 11.09 -4.37
C PRO A 63 2.66 11.27 -4.29
N GLU A 64 2.22 12.26 -3.51
CA GLU A 64 0.80 12.66 -3.44
C GLU A 64 0.26 13.01 -4.83
N GLY A 65 -1.00 12.69 -5.07
CA GLY A 65 -1.68 12.83 -6.35
C GLY A 65 -1.35 11.75 -7.39
N SER A 66 -0.42 10.83 -7.10
CA SER A 66 -0.03 9.78 -8.04
C SER A 66 -0.89 8.52 -7.90
N GLU A 67 -1.00 7.79 -9.02
CA GLU A 67 -1.64 6.47 -9.03
C GLU A 67 -0.83 5.44 -8.24
N LEU A 68 -1.57 4.60 -7.54
CA LEU A 68 -1.04 3.56 -6.69
C LEU A 68 -1.69 2.21 -7.04
N PRO A 69 -1.00 1.32 -7.78
CA PRO A 69 -1.51 -0.01 -8.11
C PRO A 69 -1.55 -0.93 -6.88
N VAL A 70 -2.55 -1.81 -6.81
CA VAL A 70 -2.67 -2.81 -5.72
C VAL A 70 -1.40 -3.66 -5.62
N GLY A 71 -0.91 -3.90 -4.40
CA GLY A 71 0.23 -4.78 -4.13
C GLY A 71 1.60 -4.19 -4.49
N LYS A 72 1.66 -2.89 -4.86
CA LYS A 72 2.94 -2.18 -5.02
C LYS A 72 3.39 -1.54 -3.70
N PRO A 73 4.70 -1.60 -3.37
CA PRO A 73 5.26 -0.88 -2.25
C PRO A 73 5.00 0.62 -2.34
N VAL A 74 4.51 1.20 -1.24
CA VAL A 74 4.28 2.65 -1.09
C VAL A 74 5.43 3.35 -0.38
N ALA A 75 6.13 2.63 0.50
CA ALA A 75 7.22 3.17 1.31
C ALA A 75 8.23 2.08 1.69
N LEU A 76 9.44 2.53 2.04
CA LEU A 76 10.47 1.76 2.72
C LEU A 76 10.49 2.12 4.19
N LEU A 77 10.64 1.09 5.02
CA LEU A 77 10.72 1.16 6.47
C LEU A 77 12.01 0.47 6.96
N CYS A 78 12.57 0.95 8.06
CA CYS A 78 13.69 0.31 8.75
C CYS A 78 13.45 0.22 10.27
N GLU A 79 14.14 -0.70 10.93
CA GLU A 79 13.99 -0.95 12.36
C GLU A 79 14.65 0.14 13.19
N GLU A 80 15.86 0.54 12.80
CA GLU A 80 16.68 1.48 13.56
C GLU A 80 16.78 2.84 12.84
N GLN A 81 16.87 3.92 13.63
CA GLN A 81 16.93 5.28 13.10
C GLN A 81 18.20 5.53 12.26
N ASP A 82 19.32 4.92 12.62
CA ASP A 82 20.60 5.08 11.92
C ASP A 82 20.63 4.38 10.55
N GLN A 83 19.68 3.47 10.29
CA GLN A 83 19.52 2.78 9.01
C GLN A 83 18.75 3.59 7.96
N LEU A 84 18.14 4.72 8.32
CA LEU A 84 17.30 5.55 7.43
C LEU A 84 17.94 5.82 6.07
N GLN A 85 19.22 6.23 6.07
CA GLN A 85 19.93 6.56 4.83
C GLN A 85 20.19 5.33 3.97
N GLN A 86 20.56 4.20 4.59
CA GLN A 86 20.85 2.96 3.88
C GLN A 86 19.56 2.34 3.32
N ALA A 87 18.48 2.33 4.12
CA ALA A 87 17.17 1.84 3.70
C ALA A 87 16.64 2.67 2.52
N ALA A 88 16.73 4.00 2.57
CA ALA A 88 16.28 4.86 1.48
C ALA A 88 16.98 4.59 0.13
N GLN A 89 18.23 4.11 0.14
CA GLN A 89 18.98 3.77 -1.08
C GLN A 89 18.47 2.48 -1.77
N GLN A 90 17.67 1.67 -1.07
CA GLN A 90 17.11 0.43 -1.62
C GLN A 90 15.82 0.65 -2.44
N ALA A 91 15.39 1.90 -2.66
CA ALA A 91 14.16 2.22 -3.40
C ALA A 91 14.08 1.56 -4.77
N ALA A 92 15.21 1.47 -5.50
CA ALA A 92 15.25 0.81 -6.80
C ALA A 92 15.12 -0.72 -6.72
N ALA A 93 15.58 -1.33 -5.63
CA ALA A 93 15.59 -2.78 -5.44
C ALA A 93 14.18 -3.33 -5.11
N VAL A 94 13.31 -2.52 -4.51
CA VAL A 94 11.98 -2.97 -4.06
C VAL A 94 10.86 -2.83 -5.09
N ALA A 95 11.11 -2.25 -6.26
CA ALA A 95 10.07 -1.99 -7.27
C ALA A 95 9.30 -3.24 -7.75
N GLY A 96 9.90 -4.42 -7.59
CA GLY A 96 9.33 -5.74 -7.92
C GLY A 96 8.73 -6.51 -6.74
N VAL A 97 8.91 -6.04 -5.50
CA VAL A 97 8.48 -6.74 -4.28
C VAL A 97 6.96 -6.57 -4.11
N ARG A 98 6.27 -7.64 -3.69
CA ARG A 98 4.80 -7.67 -3.59
C ARG A 98 4.27 -7.89 -2.16
N SER A 99 5.16 -8.21 -1.21
CA SER A 99 4.81 -8.52 0.18
C SER A 99 5.85 -7.93 1.14
N VAL A 100 5.37 -7.44 2.29
CA VAL A 100 6.20 -7.00 3.43
C VAL A 100 7.18 -8.09 3.88
N TYR A 101 6.81 -9.36 3.68
CA TYR A 101 7.54 -10.54 4.12
C TYR A 101 8.32 -11.27 3.02
N ASP A 102 8.25 -10.83 1.75
CA ASP A 102 8.95 -11.48 0.61
C ASP A 102 10.45 -11.13 0.53
N HIS A 103 11.08 -10.87 1.67
CA HIS A 103 12.50 -10.55 1.74
C HIS A 103 13.32 -11.71 2.32
N GLU A 104 13.65 -12.70 1.50
CA GLU A 104 15.02 -13.24 1.53
C GLU A 104 15.88 -12.27 0.71
N ALA A 105 16.23 -11.12 1.30
CA ALA A 105 17.24 -10.27 0.70
C ALA A 105 18.56 -11.07 0.70
N GLU A 106 18.99 -11.53 -0.48
CA GLU A 106 20.30 -12.17 -0.71
C GLU A 106 21.49 -11.31 -0.21
N SER A 107 21.24 -10.07 0.22
CA SER A 107 22.21 -9.09 0.72
C SER A 107 22.32 -8.97 2.24
N GLY A 108 21.52 -9.70 3.05
CA GLY A 108 21.61 -9.64 4.52
C GLY A 108 21.20 -8.28 5.13
N GLN A 109 20.44 -7.46 4.39
CA GLN A 109 20.02 -6.12 4.79
C GLN A 109 18.48 -6.07 4.87
N SER A 110 17.94 -5.91 6.08
CA SER A 110 16.50 -5.89 6.34
C SER A 110 15.90 -4.52 6.06
N VAL A 111 15.36 -4.33 4.86
CA VAL A 111 14.43 -3.22 4.59
C VAL A 111 13.03 -3.80 4.48
N ARG A 112 12.06 -3.13 5.07
CA ARG A 112 10.65 -3.53 5.04
C ARG A 112 9.88 -2.64 4.08
N THR A 113 8.85 -3.16 3.44
CA THR A 113 7.99 -2.37 2.55
C THR A 113 6.62 -2.18 3.17
N LEU A 114 6.08 -0.97 3.15
CA LEU A 114 4.65 -0.77 3.37
C LEU A 114 3.93 -1.01 2.03
N VAL A 115 2.86 -1.80 2.03
CA VAL A 115 2.04 -2.11 0.84
C VAL A 115 0.57 -1.81 1.12
N TRP A 116 -0.21 -1.56 0.07
CA TRP A 116 -1.67 -1.52 0.15
C TRP A 116 -2.27 -2.65 -0.69
N GLN A 117 -3.31 -3.28 -0.19
CA GLN A 117 -4.01 -4.35 -0.89
C GLN A 117 -5.51 -4.06 -0.95
N SER A 118 -6.15 -4.47 -2.05
CA SER A 118 -7.60 -4.56 -2.12
C SER A 118 -8.00 -6.03 -2.14
N TYR A 119 -8.71 -6.49 -1.10
CA TYR A 119 -9.30 -7.82 -1.11
C TYR A 119 -10.66 -7.77 -1.80
N LEU A 120 -10.66 -7.97 -3.11
CA LEU A 120 -11.87 -8.35 -3.83
C LEU A 120 -11.84 -9.85 -4.01
N LYS A 121 -12.86 -10.53 -3.48
CA LYS A 121 -13.12 -11.91 -3.84
C LYS A 121 -13.42 -11.91 -5.33
N GLU A 122 -12.53 -12.46 -6.15
CA GLU A 122 -12.87 -12.74 -7.55
C GLU A 122 -14.14 -13.60 -7.52
N SER A 123 -15.26 -13.03 -7.97
CA SER A 123 -16.44 -13.82 -8.26
C SER A 123 -16.08 -14.62 -9.50
N ASN A 124 -15.66 -15.87 -9.28
CA ASN A 124 -15.51 -16.82 -10.36
C ASN A 124 -16.92 -16.97 -10.97
N LYS A 125 -17.21 -16.24 -12.04
CA LYS A 125 -18.40 -16.48 -12.86
C LYS A 125 -18.15 -17.83 -13.50
N GLU A 126 -18.59 -18.90 -12.83
CA GLU A 126 -18.89 -20.14 -13.50
C GLU A 126 -19.78 -19.78 -14.68
N SER A 127 -19.22 -19.84 -15.87
CA SER A 127 -19.96 -19.75 -17.12
C SER A 127 -20.94 -20.90 -17.10
N GLY A 128 -22.19 -20.62 -16.72
CA GLY A 128 -23.33 -21.50 -16.89
C GLY A 128 -23.44 -21.87 -18.36
N GLY A 129 -22.81 -22.97 -18.73
CA GLY A 129 -23.05 -23.66 -19.97
C GLY A 129 -24.40 -24.35 -19.85
N CYS A 130 -25.41 -23.79 -20.51
CA CYS A 130 -26.64 -24.48 -20.84
C CYS A 130 -26.29 -25.82 -21.50
N MET A 131 -26.76 -26.92 -20.92
CA MET A 131 -27.08 -28.17 -21.61
C MET A 131 -28.41 -28.69 -21.08
#